data_AF-A0A5N6YB82-F1
#
_entry.id   AF-A0A5N6YB82-F1
#
_cell.length_a   1.000
_cell.length_b   1.000
_cell.length_c   1.000
_cell.angle_alpha   90.00
_cell.angle_beta   90.00
_cell.angle_gamma   90.00
#
_symmetry.space_group_name_H-M   'P 1'
#
loop_
_entity.id
_entity.type
_entity.pdbx_description
1 polymer ?
#
loop_
_entity_poly.entity_id
_entity_poly.type
_entity_poly.pdbx_seq_one_letter_code
_entity_poly.pdbx_strand_id
1 'polypeptide(L)'
;MHITRSCGTLIFLWGAVLLCMTGADDFSSLMAVRFFLGALESGVSPCFVQLTSMFYKRNEQPLRTGIWFSMKGTAQVVGGIVAYGIGHIKSDIPVYKFPFLIFGSATVVWAIPFFLFAAPNPAAAKWLSSAEKDVAIKRVSENKTGLDNKEFKLYQAREALIDPQVWILILFVIANNIPNGGISAFGPLIIEGFGYSKLGSTLLGMPFGGAQVLALLITGFLAGRIKNCRIILMCGGLVLAILGLSLMYALPEENKLGRLLGYYLAIGFSATYVLSLGLIQANIAGRTKKTVVTAALFIAYCVGNLLGPQLFFEREEPHYTSGFIAMIICLALDFILLVILHRLYVIKNKKVA
;
A
#
# COMPACT_ATOMS: atom_id res chain seq x y z
N MET A 1 -25.59 7.66 0.84
CA MET A 1 -25.09 6.28 0.69
C MET A 1 -24.11 6.02 1.83
N HIS A 2 -24.40 5.04 2.69
CA HIS A 2 -23.73 4.85 3.98
C HIS A 2 -22.34 4.19 3.80
N ILE A 3 -21.30 5.00 3.53
CA ILE A 3 -19.93 4.54 3.27
C ILE A 3 -19.40 3.62 4.39
N THR A 4 -19.71 3.90 5.66
CA THR A 4 -19.31 3.02 6.77
C THR A 4 -20.00 1.67 6.75
N ARG A 5 -21.28 1.59 6.37
CA ARG A 5 -21.95 0.30 6.22
C ARG A 5 -21.34 -0.49 5.08
N SER A 6 -21.11 0.14 3.93
CA SER A 6 -20.44 -0.51 2.79
C SER A 6 -19.04 -1.00 3.16
N CYS A 7 -18.24 -0.18 3.84
CA CYS A 7 -16.91 -0.55 4.30
C CYS A 7 -16.95 -1.72 5.31
N GLY A 8 -17.88 -1.70 6.27
CA GLY A 8 -18.07 -2.80 7.21
C GLY A 8 -18.48 -4.10 6.54
N THR A 9 -19.38 -4.03 5.55
CA THR A 9 -19.79 -5.21 4.77
C THR A 9 -18.63 -5.78 3.97
N LEU A 10 -17.79 -4.94 3.37
CA LEU A 10 -16.58 -5.37 2.67
C LEU A 10 -15.62 -6.09 3.62
N ILE A 11 -15.35 -5.53 4.81
CA ILE A 11 -14.46 -6.14 5.81
C ILE A 11 -15.02 -7.49 6.28
N PHE A 12 -16.33 -7.56 6.59
CA PHE A 12 -16.99 -8.79 7.02
C PHE A 12 -16.93 -9.87 5.96
N LEU A 13 -17.32 -9.55 4.72
CA LEU A 13 -17.31 -10.51 3.61
C LEU A 13 -15.87 -10.93 3.27
N TRP A 14 -14.91 -10.02 3.34
CA TRP A 14 -13.50 -10.35 3.09
C TRP A 14 -12.99 -11.36 4.12
N GLY A 15 -13.27 -11.16 5.40
CA GLY A 15 -12.94 -12.12 6.45
C GLY A 15 -13.64 -13.47 6.29
N ALA A 16 -14.93 -13.46 5.90
CA ALA A 16 -15.70 -14.69 5.66
C ALA A 16 -15.15 -15.49 4.47
N VAL A 17 -14.82 -14.82 3.36
CA VAL A 17 -14.20 -15.46 2.19
C VAL A 17 -12.80 -16.00 2.54
N LEU A 18 -12.04 -15.29 3.38
CA LEU A 18 -10.74 -15.76 3.87
C LEU A 18 -10.88 -17.07 4.69
N LEU A 19 -11.94 -17.20 5.50
CA LEU A 19 -12.26 -18.43 6.20
C LEU A 19 -12.62 -19.57 5.24
N CYS A 20 -13.38 -19.30 4.19
CA CYS A 20 -13.72 -20.30 3.16
C CYS A 20 -12.47 -20.90 2.49
N MET A 21 -11.34 -20.18 2.50
CA MET A 21 -10.08 -20.68 1.96
C MET A 21 -9.52 -21.89 2.72
N THR A 22 -9.95 -22.12 3.97
CA THR A 22 -9.56 -23.31 4.76
C THR A 22 -10.18 -24.60 4.23
N GLY A 23 -11.36 -24.52 3.61
CA GLY A 23 -12.10 -25.67 3.05
C GLY A 23 -11.93 -25.82 1.54
N ALA A 24 -11.10 -25.00 0.90
CA ALA A 24 -10.82 -25.07 -0.53
C ALA A 24 -9.67 -26.06 -0.78
N ASP A 25 -10.01 -27.28 -1.19
CA ASP A 25 -9.02 -28.33 -1.48
C ASP A 25 -8.73 -28.50 -2.99
N ASP A 26 -9.56 -27.92 -3.86
CA ASP A 26 -9.40 -27.96 -5.32
C ASP A 26 -8.84 -26.64 -5.90
N PHE A 27 -8.04 -26.72 -6.97
CA PHE A 27 -7.52 -25.52 -7.65
C PHE A 27 -8.64 -24.54 -8.08
N SER A 28 -9.72 -25.07 -8.67
CA SER A 28 -10.86 -24.25 -9.08
C SER A 28 -11.52 -23.53 -7.89
N SER A 29 -11.65 -24.22 -6.76
CA SER A 29 -12.21 -23.64 -5.54
C SER A 29 -11.31 -22.55 -4.95
N LEU A 30 -9.99 -22.77 -4.95
CA LEU A 30 -9.00 -21.82 -4.47
C LEU A 30 -8.94 -20.57 -5.35
N MET A 31 -9.04 -20.73 -6.67
CA MET A 31 -9.10 -19.63 -7.62
C MET A 31 -10.39 -18.80 -7.48
N ALA A 32 -11.54 -19.46 -7.28
CA ALA A 32 -12.81 -18.77 -7.04
C ALA A 32 -12.76 -17.93 -5.75
N VAL A 33 -12.28 -18.52 -4.65
CA VAL A 33 -12.12 -17.82 -3.36
C VAL A 33 -11.16 -16.64 -3.50
N ARG A 34 -10.03 -16.82 -4.22
CA ARG A 34 -9.06 -15.75 -4.53
C ARG A 34 -9.68 -14.60 -5.32
N PHE A 35 -10.52 -14.90 -6.30
CA PHE A 35 -11.24 -13.89 -7.08
C PHE A 35 -12.15 -13.03 -6.20
N PHE A 36 -12.99 -13.67 -5.36
CA PHE A 36 -13.87 -12.93 -4.44
C PHE A 36 -13.09 -12.15 -3.39
N LEU A 37 -11.99 -12.71 -2.88
CA LEU A 37 -11.12 -12.03 -1.91
C LEU A 37 -10.56 -10.73 -2.50
N GLY A 38 -10.02 -10.77 -3.73
CA GLY A 38 -9.51 -9.59 -4.42
C GLY A 38 -10.61 -8.57 -4.76
N ALA A 39 -11.79 -9.04 -5.20
CA ALA A 39 -12.92 -8.17 -5.47
C ALA A 39 -13.36 -7.38 -4.22
N LEU A 40 -13.41 -8.04 -3.06
CA LEU A 40 -13.78 -7.43 -1.79
C LEU A 40 -12.68 -6.49 -1.25
N GLU A 41 -11.41 -6.85 -1.42
CA GLU A 41 -10.26 -6.04 -0.99
C GLU A 41 -10.18 -4.70 -1.74
N SER A 42 -10.52 -4.69 -3.03
CA SER A 42 -10.43 -3.52 -3.90
C SER A 42 -11.20 -2.29 -3.37
N GLY A 43 -12.29 -2.52 -2.64
CA GLY A 43 -13.13 -1.46 -2.08
C GLY A 43 -12.66 -0.91 -0.72
N VAL A 44 -11.81 -1.63 0.01
CA VAL A 44 -11.44 -1.28 1.39
C VAL A 44 -10.55 -0.03 1.43
N SER A 45 -9.49 0.00 0.61
CA SER A 45 -8.57 1.14 0.51
C SER A 45 -9.26 2.47 0.16
N PRO A 46 -10.10 2.57 -0.91
CA PRO A 46 -10.81 3.81 -1.21
C PRO A 46 -11.82 4.19 -0.13
N CYS A 47 -12.46 3.22 0.55
CA CYS A 47 -13.33 3.51 1.69
C CYS A 47 -12.56 4.21 2.82
N PHE A 48 -11.36 3.75 3.19
CA PHE A 48 -10.56 4.39 4.22
C PHE A 48 -10.07 5.79 3.82
N VAL A 49 -9.66 5.98 2.56
CA VAL A 49 -9.32 7.31 2.03
C VAL A 49 -10.51 8.25 2.12
N GLN A 50 -11.70 7.77 1.74
CA GLN A 50 -12.92 8.57 1.79
C GLN A 50 -13.35 8.91 3.22
N LEU A 51 -13.32 7.94 4.14
CA LEU A 51 -13.59 8.19 5.57
C LEU A 51 -12.62 9.21 6.15
N THR A 52 -11.32 9.09 5.85
CA THR A 52 -10.31 10.06 6.28
C THR A 52 -10.63 11.47 5.78
N SER A 53 -11.08 11.61 4.52
CA SER A 53 -11.43 12.91 3.95
C SER A 53 -12.66 13.57 4.60
N MET A 54 -13.54 12.78 5.24
CA MET A 54 -14.76 13.25 5.89
C MET A 54 -14.54 13.75 7.32
N PHE A 55 -13.49 13.27 8.00
CA PHE A 55 -13.21 13.63 9.40
C PHE A 55 -12.05 14.61 9.57
N TYR A 56 -11.15 14.73 8.58
CA TYR A 56 -9.91 15.48 8.73
C TYR A 56 -9.74 16.62 7.73
N LYS A 57 -9.02 17.67 8.14
CA LYS A 57 -8.68 18.81 7.28
C LYS A 57 -7.75 18.40 6.14
N ARG A 58 -7.77 19.11 5.00
CA ARG A 58 -6.94 18.79 3.81
C ARG A 58 -5.44 18.71 4.11
N ASN A 59 -4.95 19.51 5.06
CA ASN A 59 -3.57 19.49 5.53
C ASN A 59 -3.24 18.32 6.47
N GLU A 60 -4.24 17.77 7.17
CA GLU A 60 -4.10 16.65 8.11
C GLU A 60 -4.21 15.28 7.40
N GLN A 61 -4.93 15.21 6.27
CA GLN A 61 -5.19 13.98 5.53
C GLN A 61 -3.93 13.17 5.20
N PRO A 62 -2.81 13.74 4.71
CA PRO A 62 -1.61 12.95 4.37
C PRO A 62 -1.00 12.24 5.59
N LEU A 63 -0.98 12.90 6.76
CA LEU A 63 -0.46 12.30 7.99
C LEU A 63 -1.34 11.13 8.45
N ARG A 64 -2.66 11.31 8.40
CA ARG A 64 -3.62 10.25 8.76
C ARG A 64 -3.54 9.07 7.79
N THR A 65 -3.39 9.35 6.50
CA THR A 65 -3.13 8.33 5.48
C THR A 65 -1.84 7.57 5.76
N GLY A 66 -0.76 8.26 6.10
CA GLY A 66 0.50 7.62 6.49
C GLY A 66 0.37 6.72 7.72
N ILE A 67 -0.41 7.14 8.73
CA ILE A 67 -0.62 6.36 9.96
C ILE A 67 -1.36 5.05 9.69
N TRP A 68 -2.47 5.07 8.93
CA TRP A 68 -3.16 3.81 8.66
C TRP A 68 -2.42 2.96 7.63
N PHE A 69 -1.69 3.56 6.68
CA PHE A 69 -0.87 2.80 5.72
C PHE A 69 0.34 2.14 6.40
N SER A 70 0.89 2.73 7.47
CA SER A 70 1.97 2.11 8.25
C SER A 70 1.54 0.84 8.99
N MET A 71 0.22 0.64 9.20
CA MET A 71 -0.31 -0.61 9.73
C MET A 71 0.02 -1.81 8.84
N LYS A 72 0.32 -1.62 7.55
CA LYS A 72 0.86 -2.68 6.67
C LYS A 72 2.16 -3.26 7.23
N GLY A 73 3.08 -2.39 7.66
CA GLY A 73 4.35 -2.80 8.24
C GLY A 73 4.17 -3.44 9.61
N THR A 74 3.28 -2.88 10.44
CA THR A 74 2.90 -3.49 11.72
C THR A 74 2.29 -4.87 11.54
N ALA A 75 1.40 -5.05 10.55
CA ALA A 75 0.81 -6.33 10.21
C ALA A 75 1.87 -7.35 9.77
N GLN A 76 2.93 -6.92 9.09
CA GLN A 76 4.04 -7.80 8.74
C GLN A 76 4.84 -8.25 9.98
N VAL A 77 5.09 -7.35 10.93
CA VAL A 77 5.77 -7.71 12.19
C VAL A 77 4.91 -8.70 12.99
N VAL A 78 3.66 -8.35 13.28
CA VAL A 78 2.74 -9.19 14.05
C VAL A 78 2.46 -10.50 13.32
N GLY A 79 2.26 -10.45 12.01
CA GLY A 79 2.04 -11.60 11.14
C GLY A 79 3.21 -12.57 11.16
N GLY A 80 4.45 -12.08 11.18
CA GLY A 80 5.63 -12.91 11.35
C GLY A 80 5.64 -13.66 12.70
N ILE A 81 5.18 -13.02 13.79
CA ILE A 81 5.21 -13.60 15.14
C ILE A 81 4.17 -14.70 15.21
N VAL A 82 2.97 -14.40 14.73
CA VAL A 82 1.87 -15.36 14.65
C VAL A 82 2.24 -16.52 13.74
N ALA A 83 2.85 -16.27 12.58
CA ALA A 83 3.30 -17.32 11.66
C ALA A 83 4.38 -18.22 12.27
N TYR A 84 5.33 -17.65 13.03
CA TYR A 84 6.32 -18.42 13.77
C TYR A 84 5.65 -19.33 14.83
N GLY A 85 4.66 -18.82 15.56
CA GLY A 85 3.87 -19.61 16.50
C GLY A 85 3.08 -20.73 15.83
N ILE A 86 2.42 -20.44 14.71
CA ILE A 86 1.67 -21.42 13.90
C ILE A 86 2.59 -22.53 13.41
N GLY A 87 3.82 -22.21 13.02
CA GLY A 87 4.80 -23.19 12.56
C GLY A 87 5.19 -24.27 13.56
N HIS A 88 4.89 -24.09 14.85
CA HIS A 88 5.15 -25.07 15.92
C HIS A 88 3.93 -25.92 16.28
N ILE A 89 2.76 -25.65 15.67
CA ILE A 89 1.53 -26.39 15.94
C ILE A 89 1.65 -27.80 15.34
N LYS A 90 1.48 -28.81 16.19
CA LYS A 90 1.31 -30.21 15.79
C LYS A 90 -0.17 -30.54 15.85
N SER A 91 -0.80 -30.72 14.68
CA SER A 91 -2.21 -31.06 14.55
C SER A 91 -2.45 -31.90 13.31
N ASP A 92 -3.58 -32.60 13.26
CA ASP A 92 -4.01 -33.34 12.07
C ASP A 92 -4.42 -32.42 10.91
N ILE A 93 -4.71 -31.14 11.21
CA ILE A 93 -4.99 -30.11 10.20
C ILE A 93 -3.66 -29.61 9.62
N PRO A 94 -3.55 -29.48 8.28
CA PRO A 94 -2.37 -28.89 7.65
C PRO A 94 -2.06 -27.49 8.18
N VAL A 95 -0.80 -27.26 8.57
CA VAL A 95 -0.33 -26.03 9.22
C VAL A 95 -0.65 -24.76 8.41
N TYR A 96 -0.67 -24.85 7.06
CA TYR A 96 -1.00 -23.73 6.18
C TYR A 96 -2.45 -23.24 6.26
N LYS A 97 -3.38 -24.04 6.84
CA LYS A 97 -4.78 -23.64 7.02
C LYS A 97 -4.99 -22.72 8.23
N PHE A 98 -4.11 -22.77 9.22
CA PHE A 98 -4.22 -21.98 10.45
C PHE A 98 -4.18 -20.46 10.26
N PRO A 99 -3.29 -19.89 9.41
CA PRO A 99 -3.30 -18.45 9.15
C PRO A 99 -4.64 -17.95 8.61
N PHE A 100 -5.26 -18.70 7.69
CA PHE A 100 -6.59 -18.36 7.15
C PHE A 100 -7.68 -18.43 8.21
N LEU A 101 -7.63 -19.43 9.10
CA LEU A 101 -8.57 -19.57 10.21
C LEU A 101 -8.44 -18.44 11.22
N ILE A 102 -7.23 -18.14 11.68
CA ILE A 102 -6.95 -17.14 12.72
C ILE A 102 -7.23 -15.73 12.20
N PHE A 103 -6.64 -15.36 11.05
CA PHE A 103 -6.83 -14.01 10.51
C PHE A 103 -8.23 -13.80 9.92
N GLY A 104 -8.83 -14.83 9.33
CA GLY A 104 -10.20 -14.77 8.83
C GLY A 104 -11.21 -14.55 9.95
N SER A 105 -11.13 -15.35 11.03
CA SER A 105 -12.02 -15.20 12.19
C SER A 105 -11.81 -13.88 12.92
N ALA A 106 -10.56 -13.47 13.15
CA ALA A 106 -10.25 -12.17 13.73
C ALA A 106 -10.83 -11.01 12.92
N THR A 107 -10.77 -11.09 11.58
CA THR A 107 -11.33 -10.04 10.72
C THR A 107 -12.85 -9.99 10.75
N VAL A 108 -13.52 -11.15 10.78
CA VAL A 108 -14.98 -11.23 10.94
C VAL A 108 -15.41 -10.64 12.29
N VAL A 109 -14.72 -10.98 13.37
CA VAL A 109 -14.97 -10.42 14.71
C VAL A 109 -14.72 -8.91 14.71
N TRP A 110 -13.67 -8.44 14.03
CA TRP A 110 -13.36 -7.00 13.91
C TRP A 110 -14.42 -6.20 13.13
N ALA A 111 -15.18 -6.84 12.23
CA ALA A 111 -16.28 -6.16 11.56
C ALA A 111 -17.39 -5.74 12.53
N ILE A 112 -17.59 -6.44 13.65
CA ILE A 112 -18.62 -6.13 14.66
C ILE A 112 -18.40 -4.75 15.29
N PRO A 113 -17.25 -4.44 15.94
CA PRO A 113 -17.02 -3.11 16.47
C PRO A 113 -16.97 -2.06 15.36
N PHE A 114 -16.53 -2.41 14.14
CA PHE A 114 -16.59 -1.47 13.02
C PHE A 114 -18.04 -1.08 12.68
N PHE A 115 -19.00 -2.02 12.65
CA PHE A 115 -20.40 -1.68 12.42
C PHE A 115 -21.03 -0.84 13.55
N LEU A 116 -20.61 -1.06 14.79
CA LEU A 116 -21.13 -0.35 15.96
C LEU A 116 -20.54 1.07 16.11
N PHE A 117 -19.23 1.20 15.86
CA PHE A 117 -18.44 2.40 16.11
C PHE A 117 -17.90 3.09 14.85
N ALA A 118 -18.22 2.68 13.62
CA ALA A 118 -17.85 3.47 12.44
C ALA A 118 -18.97 4.43 12.06
N ALA A 119 -18.68 5.73 12.12
CA ALA A 119 -19.61 6.79 11.76
C ALA A 119 -19.28 7.34 10.36
N PRO A 120 -20.27 7.55 9.49
CA PRO A 120 -20.05 8.01 8.13
C PRO A 120 -19.64 9.48 8.05
N ASN A 121 -19.91 10.26 9.09
CA ASN A 121 -19.52 11.66 9.18
C ASN A 121 -19.49 12.09 10.66
N PRO A 122 -18.85 13.24 10.98
CA PRO A 122 -18.81 13.74 12.34
C PRO A 122 -20.19 13.93 12.99
N ALA A 123 -21.22 14.30 12.23
CA ALA A 123 -22.59 14.49 12.75
C ALA A 123 -23.22 13.17 13.26
N ALA A 124 -22.97 12.07 12.55
CA ALA A 124 -23.46 10.73 12.85
C ALA A 124 -22.58 9.97 13.86
N ALA A 125 -21.48 10.57 14.34
CA ALA A 125 -20.62 9.96 15.35
C ALA A 125 -21.35 9.85 16.69
N LYS A 126 -21.54 8.62 17.19
CA LYS A 126 -22.23 8.37 18.46
C LYS A 126 -21.34 8.67 19.68
N TRP A 127 -20.03 8.70 19.51
CA TRP A 127 -19.04 8.94 20.57
C TRP A 127 -18.64 10.40 20.74
N LEU A 128 -19.14 11.31 19.88
CA LEU A 128 -18.91 12.75 20.03
C LEU A 128 -20.09 13.40 20.75
N SER A 129 -19.82 14.27 21.72
CA SER A 129 -20.82 15.17 22.29
C SER A 129 -21.33 16.18 21.25
N SER A 130 -22.50 16.78 21.46
CA SER A 130 -23.06 17.77 20.53
C SER A 130 -22.11 18.94 20.26
N ALA A 131 -21.43 19.44 21.30
CA ALA A 131 -20.44 20.51 21.16
C ALA A 131 -19.22 20.09 20.32
N GLU A 132 -18.72 18.86 20.50
CA GLU A 132 -17.60 18.35 19.71
C GLU A 132 -17.98 18.10 18.25
N LYS A 133 -19.23 17.68 17.99
CA LYS A 133 -19.76 17.54 16.63
C LYS A 133 -19.74 18.87 15.89
N ASP A 134 -20.20 19.94 16.52
CA ASP A 134 -20.24 21.27 15.91
C ASP A 134 -18.83 21.76 15.57
N VAL A 135 -17.87 21.56 16.48
CA VAL A 135 -16.46 21.88 16.23
C VAL A 135 -15.88 21.05 15.08
N ALA A 136 -16.15 19.74 15.05
CA ALA A 136 -15.65 18.86 14.00
C ALA A 136 -16.25 19.20 12.62
N ILE A 137 -17.55 19.48 12.55
CA ILE A 137 -18.25 19.90 11.32
C ILE A 137 -17.69 21.22 10.83
N LYS A 138 -17.53 22.22 11.71
CA LYS A 138 -16.96 23.53 11.36
C LYS A 138 -15.54 23.37 10.81
N ARG A 139 -14.69 22.57 11.44
CA ARG A 139 -13.32 22.28 10.96
C ARG A 139 -13.30 21.65 9.57
N VAL A 140 -14.18 20.68 9.30
CA VAL A 140 -14.22 20.00 8.00
C VAL A 140 -14.90 20.85 6.92
N SER A 141 -15.82 21.75 7.29
CA SER A 141 -16.46 22.67 6.34
C SER A 141 -15.47 23.62 5.65
N GLU A 142 -14.36 23.97 6.33
CA GLU A 142 -13.26 24.75 5.74
C GLU A 142 -12.61 24.04 4.55
N ASN A 143 -12.69 22.71 4.47
CA ASN A 143 -12.15 21.96 3.34
C ASN A 143 -12.92 22.23 2.04
N LYS A 144 -14.06 22.95 2.08
CA LYS A 144 -14.99 23.16 0.97
C LYS A 144 -15.32 21.86 0.22
N THR A 145 -15.24 20.72 0.92
CA THR A 145 -15.43 19.39 0.34
C THR A 145 -16.91 19.02 0.32
N GLY A 146 -17.74 19.75 1.08
CA GLY A 146 -19.19 19.61 1.14
C GLY A 146 -19.88 20.91 0.75
N LEU A 147 -20.23 21.02 -0.54
CA LEU A 147 -21.44 21.67 -1.11
C LEU A 147 -21.35 21.82 -2.64
N ASP A 148 -20.26 21.41 -3.28
CA ASP A 148 -20.11 21.49 -4.74
C ASP A 148 -20.54 20.20 -5.46
N ASN A 149 -21.36 20.39 -6.51
CA ASN A 149 -22.06 19.40 -7.34
C ASN A 149 -21.46 17.98 -7.37
N LYS A 150 -22.32 16.98 -7.15
CA LYS A 150 -22.04 15.55 -7.40
C LYS A 150 -21.97 15.20 -8.89
N GLU A 151 -22.14 16.18 -9.77
CA GLU A 151 -22.14 15.97 -11.21
C GLU A 151 -20.76 15.55 -11.70
N PHE A 152 -20.73 14.39 -12.33
CA PHE A 152 -19.57 13.89 -13.02
C PHE A 152 -19.32 14.74 -14.27
N LYS A 153 -18.26 15.55 -14.25
CA LYS A 153 -17.91 16.45 -15.34
C LYS A 153 -17.04 15.72 -16.36
N LEU A 154 -17.62 15.27 -17.47
CA LEU A 154 -16.91 14.47 -18.49
C LEU A 154 -15.67 15.19 -19.06
N TYR A 155 -15.70 16.52 -19.17
CA TYR A 155 -14.53 17.28 -19.63
C TYR A 155 -13.33 17.12 -18.68
N GLN A 156 -13.55 17.09 -17.35
CA GLN A 156 -12.50 16.88 -16.35
C GLN A 156 -11.95 15.44 -16.43
N ALA A 157 -12.80 14.47 -16.78
CA ALA A 157 -12.37 13.10 -17.01
C ALA A 157 -11.49 13.00 -18.27
N ARG A 158 -11.86 13.67 -19.37
CA ARG A 158 -11.02 13.75 -20.57
C ARG A 158 -9.69 14.46 -20.30
N GLU A 159 -9.72 15.55 -19.55
CA GLU A 159 -8.51 16.26 -19.12
C GLU A 159 -7.59 15.36 -18.27
N ALA A 160 -8.16 14.48 -17.44
CA ALA A 160 -7.39 13.49 -16.68
C ALA A 160 -6.61 12.54 -17.59
N LEU A 161 -7.22 12.11 -18.69
CA LEU A 161 -6.65 11.12 -19.62
C LEU A 161 -5.64 11.71 -20.60
N ILE A 162 -5.67 13.02 -20.85
CA ILE A 162 -4.75 13.70 -21.77
C ILE A 162 -3.56 14.32 -21.01
N ASP A 163 -3.67 14.53 -19.69
CA ASP A 163 -2.63 15.17 -18.90
C ASP A 163 -1.36 14.29 -18.82
N PRO A 164 -0.22 14.73 -19.38
CA PRO A 164 1.02 13.94 -19.38
C PRO A 164 1.53 13.65 -17.95
N GLN A 165 1.21 14.51 -16.99
CA GLN A 165 1.54 14.29 -15.58
C GLN A 165 0.87 13.03 -15.03
N VAL A 166 -0.36 12.74 -15.46
CA VAL A 166 -1.13 11.57 -15.01
C VAL A 166 -0.50 10.30 -15.54
N TRP A 167 -0.09 10.27 -16.82
CA TRP A 167 0.58 9.11 -17.40
C TRP A 167 1.94 8.83 -16.77
N ILE A 168 2.73 9.86 -16.46
CA ILE A 168 4.00 9.69 -15.73
C ILE A 168 3.74 9.06 -14.35
N LEU A 169 2.70 9.51 -13.64
CA LEU A 169 2.32 8.95 -12.35
C LEU A 169 1.80 7.51 -12.46
N ILE A 170 1.04 7.18 -13.52
CA ILE A 170 0.59 5.80 -13.79
C ILE A 170 1.78 4.89 -14.01
N LEU A 171 2.71 5.27 -14.89
CA LEU A 171 3.91 4.47 -15.17
C LEU A 171 4.78 4.31 -13.92
N PHE A 172 4.96 5.38 -13.14
CA PHE A 172 5.64 5.33 -11.85
C PHE A 172 4.96 4.35 -10.89
N VAL A 173 3.63 4.39 -10.76
CA VAL A 173 2.94 3.46 -9.86
C VAL A 173 3.06 2.01 -10.32
N ILE A 174 3.03 1.72 -11.63
CA ILE A 174 3.25 0.37 -12.14
C ILE A 174 4.66 -0.11 -11.80
N ALA A 175 5.68 0.66 -12.19
CA ALA A 175 7.09 0.30 -11.97
C ALA A 175 7.43 0.18 -10.48
N ASN A 176 6.86 1.03 -9.61
CA ASN A 176 7.06 0.95 -8.16
C ASN A 176 6.42 -0.30 -7.53
N ASN A 177 5.30 -0.78 -8.08
CA ASN A 177 4.56 -1.91 -7.52
C ASN A 177 5.01 -3.27 -8.03
N ILE A 178 5.80 -3.33 -9.10
CA ILE A 178 6.45 -4.56 -9.56
C ILE A 178 7.37 -5.13 -8.46
N PRO A 179 8.33 -4.35 -7.90
CA PRO A 179 9.10 -4.78 -6.72
C PRO A 179 8.21 -5.06 -5.50
N ASN A 180 7.11 -4.31 -5.31
CA ASN A 180 6.21 -4.57 -4.19
C ASN A 180 5.60 -5.97 -4.27
N GLY A 181 5.06 -6.36 -5.43
CA GLY A 181 4.47 -7.67 -5.65
C GLY A 181 5.51 -8.79 -5.52
N GLY A 182 6.69 -8.60 -6.12
CA GLY A 182 7.80 -9.55 -6.07
C GLY A 182 8.27 -9.83 -4.64
N ILE A 183 8.66 -8.79 -3.88
CA ILE A 183 9.17 -8.93 -2.51
C ILE A 183 8.08 -9.42 -1.55
N SER A 184 6.81 -9.02 -1.74
CA SER A 184 5.73 -9.46 -0.85
C SER A 184 5.39 -10.94 -1.05
N ALA A 185 5.47 -11.45 -2.29
CA ALA A 185 5.19 -12.85 -2.60
C ALA A 185 6.38 -13.77 -2.32
N PHE A 186 7.60 -13.36 -2.71
CA PHE A 186 8.81 -14.18 -2.62
C PHE A 186 9.68 -13.84 -1.41
N GLY A 187 9.30 -12.91 -0.55
CA GLY A 187 10.13 -12.45 0.59
C GLY A 187 10.70 -13.58 1.45
N PRO A 188 9.88 -14.52 1.97
CA PRO A 188 10.39 -15.65 2.74
C PRO A 188 11.32 -16.57 1.94
N LEU A 189 11.02 -16.80 0.66
CA LEU A 189 11.84 -17.63 -0.26
C LEU A 189 13.19 -16.97 -0.56
N ILE A 190 13.23 -15.64 -0.71
CA ILE A 190 14.47 -14.88 -0.89
C ILE A 190 15.36 -15.03 0.35
N ILE A 191 14.79 -14.91 1.56
CA ILE A 191 15.56 -15.07 2.80
C ILE A 191 16.01 -16.52 2.99
N GLU A 192 15.17 -17.50 2.62
CA GLU A 192 15.56 -18.91 2.59
C GLU A 192 16.71 -19.16 1.60
N GLY A 193 16.67 -18.53 0.43
CA GLY A 193 17.75 -18.56 -0.57
C GLY A 193 19.07 -17.97 -0.09
N PHE A 194 19.08 -17.18 0.99
CA PHE A 194 20.32 -16.75 1.67
C PHE A 194 20.91 -17.82 2.59
N GLY A 195 20.28 -18.98 2.72
CA GLY A 195 20.70 -20.08 3.56
C GLY A 195 20.26 -19.95 5.02
N TYR A 196 19.11 -19.32 5.28
CA TYR A 196 18.40 -19.36 6.56
C TYR A 196 17.30 -20.44 6.54
N SER A 197 16.90 -20.93 7.72
CA SER A 197 15.83 -21.93 7.82
C SER A 197 14.44 -21.33 7.52
N LYS A 198 13.49 -22.12 6.99
CA LYS A 198 12.11 -21.67 6.68
C LYS A 198 11.43 -20.88 7.79
N LEU A 199 11.50 -21.39 9.03
CA LEU A 199 10.95 -20.72 10.22
C LEU A 199 11.73 -19.44 10.56
N GLY A 200 13.06 -19.48 10.44
CA GLY A 200 13.92 -18.30 10.63
C GLY A 200 13.66 -17.21 9.59
N SER A 201 13.44 -17.57 8.33
CA SER A 201 13.18 -16.63 7.22
C SER A 201 11.91 -15.82 7.44
N THR A 202 10.87 -16.43 8.02
CA THR A 202 9.62 -15.70 8.37
C THR A 202 9.86 -14.70 9.49
N LEU A 203 10.67 -15.06 10.49
CA LEU A 203 11.05 -14.17 11.59
C LEU A 203 11.93 -13.01 11.11
N LEU A 204 12.89 -13.31 10.22
CA LEU A 204 13.77 -12.34 9.59
C LEU A 204 13.05 -11.41 8.61
N GLY A 205 11.79 -11.68 8.28
CA GLY A 205 10.91 -10.76 7.56
C GLY A 205 10.32 -9.64 8.45
N MET A 206 10.34 -9.77 9.78
CA MET A 206 9.79 -8.75 10.68
C MET A 206 10.53 -7.41 10.61
N PRO A 207 11.88 -7.36 10.60
CA PRO A 207 12.59 -6.08 10.55
C PRO A 207 12.30 -5.30 9.27
N PHE A 208 11.93 -5.97 8.17
CA PHE A 208 11.44 -5.31 6.95
C PHE A 208 10.15 -4.51 7.22
N GLY A 209 9.19 -5.10 7.94
CA GLY A 209 7.97 -4.41 8.38
C GLY A 209 8.26 -3.25 9.33
N GLY A 210 9.19 -3.42 10.27
CA GLY A 210 9.66 -2.35 11.15
C GLY A 210 10.31 -1.20 10.40
N ALA A 211 11.18 -1.51 9.43
CA ALA A 211 11.82 -0.54 8.55
C ALA A 211 10.77 0.21 7.68
N GLN A 212 9.70 -0.47 7.25
CA GLN A 212 8.59 0.17 6.55
C GLN A 212 7.89 1.23 7.41
N VAL A 213 7.57 0.89 8.65
CA VAL A 213 6.92 1.82 9.60
C VAL A 213 7.81 3.04 9.82
N LEU A 214 9.10 2.83 10.11
CA LEU A 214 10.05 3.91 10.33
C LEU A 214 10.20 4.80 9.09
N ALA A 215 10.38 4.20 7.90
CA ALA A 215 10.51 4.93 6.65
C ALA A 215 9.28 5.79 6.36
N LEU A 216 8.07 5.25 6.57
CA LEU A 216 6.82 6.00 6.37
C LEU A 216 6.64 7.14 7.37
N LEU A 217 6.98 6.94 8.64
CA LEU A 217 6.89 7.98 9.67
C LEU A 217 7.90 9.11 9.42
N ILE A 218 9.16 8.76 9.13
CA ILE A 218 10.24 9.73 8.86
C ILE A 218 9.91 10.55 7.61
N THR A 219 9.58 9.87 6.50
CA THR A 219 9.27 10.56 5.24
C THR A 219 7.97 11.36 5.33
N GLY A 220 6.96 10.87 6.03
CA GLY A 220 5.72 11.60 6.31
C GLY A 220 5.96 12.86 7.15
N PHE A 221 6.78 12.77 8.19
CA PHE A 221 7.14 13.91 9.04
C PHE A 221 7.93 14.98 8.27
N LEU A 222 8.96 14.56 7.53
CA LEU A 222 9.77 15.45 6.69
C LEU A 222 8.92 16.13 5.60
N ALA A 223 8.05 15.37 4.93
CA ALA A 223 7.14 15.90 3.90
C ALA A 223 6.10 16.88 4.44
N GLY A 224 5.78 16.82 5.75
CA GLY A 224 4.92 17.78 6.43
C GLY A 224 5.64 19.04 6.88
N ARG A 225 6.92 18.95 7.25
CA ARG A 225 7.72 20.07 7.75
C ARG A 225 8.37 20.90 6.64
N ILE A 226 8.89 20.25 5.60
CA ILE A 226 9.69 20.89 4.55
C ILE A 226 8.85 21.05 3.29
N LYS A 227 8.69 22.30 2.82
CA LYS A 227 7.98 22.59 1.57
C LYS A 227 8.79 22.07 0.37
N ASN A 228 8.11 21.53 -0.64
CA ASN A 228 8.70 21.05 -1.91
C ASN A 228 9.75 19.93 -1.81
N CYS A 229 9.93 19.29 -0.64
CA CYS A 229 10.90 18.19 -0.48
C CYS A 229 10.41 16.82 -0.99
N ARG A 230 9.10 16.67 -1.28
CA ARG A 230 8.47 15.35 -1.50
C ARG A 230 9.16 14.53 -2.57
N ILE A 231 9.47 15.12 -3.73
CA ILE A 231 10.13 14.39 -4.82
C ILE A 231 11.59 14.07 -4.48
N ILE A 232 12.28 14.94 -3.74
CA ILE A 232 13.66 14.68 -3.30
C ILE A 232 13.70 13.50 -2.33
N LEU A 233 12.76 13.45 -1.38
CA LEU A 233 12.61 12.31 -0.46
C LEU A 233 12.28 11.01 -1.20
N MET A 234 11.42 11.08 -2.22
CA MET A 234 11.09 9.95 -3.08
C MET A 234 12.34 9.44 -3.83
N CYS A 235 13.13 10.34 -4.43
CA CYS A 235 14.39 9.98 -5.08
C CYS A 235 15.38 9.34 -4.10
N GLY A 236 15.52 9.88 -2.88
CA GLY A 236 16.37 9.29 -1.84
C GLY A 236 15.92 7.88 -1.45
N GLY A 237 14.60 7.66 -1.30
CA GLY A 237 14.03 6.34 -1.02
C GLY A 237 14.30 5.32 -2.13
N LEU A 238 14.22 5.75 -3.40
CA LEU A 238 14.55 4.89 -4.54
C LEU A 238 16.04 4.55 -4.60
N VAL A 239 16.94 5.51 -4.33
CA VAL A 239 18.38 5.23 -4.29
C VAL A 239 18.70 4.21 -3.21
N LEU A 240 18.11 4.33 -2.01
CA LEU A 240 18.26 3.33 -0.95
C LEU A 240 17.71 1.96 -1.37
N ALA A 241 16.59 1.92 -2.07
CA ALA A 241 16.01 0.67 -2.54
C ALA A 241 16.85 -0.01 -3.63
N ILE A 242 17.41 0.77 -4.57
CA ILE A 242 18.35 0.28 -5.59
C ILE A 242 19.60 -0.28 -4.91
N LEU A 243 20.20 0.45 -3.97
CA LEU A 243 21.34 -0.03 -3.19
C LEU A 243 20.99 -1.33 -2.46
N GLY A 244 19.81 -1.42 -1.84
CA GLY A 244 19.33 -2.62 -1.17
C GLY A 244 19.27 -3.84 -2.09
N LEU A 245 18.63 -3.70 -3.26
CA LEU A 245 18.55 -4.78 -4.25
C LEU A 245 19.91 -5.13 -4.86
N SER A 246 20.76 -4.13 -5.12
CA SER A 246 22.12 -4.37 -5.61
C SER A 246 22.97 -5.13 -4.59
N LEU A 247 22.84 -4.84 -3.30
CA LEU A 247 23.50 -5.60 -2.24
C LEU A 247 22.99 -7.04 -2.18
N MET A 248 21.69 -7.27 -2.33
CA MET A 248 21.12 -8.63 -2.36
C MET A 248 21.65 -9.45 -3.54
N TYR A 249 21.77 -8.82 -4.71
CA TYR A 249 22.19 -9.48 -5.94
C TYR A 249 23.70 -9.68 -6.05
N ALA A 250 24.50 -8.67 -5.68
CA ALA A 250 25.94 -8.65 -5.97
C ALA A 250 26.82 -9.20 -4.84
N LEU A 251 26.35 -9.31 -3.59
CA LEU A 251 27.18 -9.86 -2.52
C LEU A 251 27.39 -11.37 -2.69
N PRO A 252 28.57 -11.90 -2.31
CA PRO A 252 28.81 -13.34 -2.22
C PRO A 252 27.83 -14.03 -1.25
N GLU A 253 27.55 -15.31 -1.50
CA GLU A 253 26.64 -16.13 -0.67
C GLU A 253 27.11 -16.26 0.79
N GLU A 254 28.42 -16.16 1.01
CA GLU A 254 29.04 -16.19 2.33
C GLU A 254 28.58 -15.00 3.20
N ASN A 255 28.27 -13.85 2.59
CA ASN A 255 27.86 -12.65 3.32
C ASN A 255 26.34 -12.56 3.50
N LYS A 256 25.79 -13.52 4.24
CA LYS A 256 24.35 -13.63 4.56
C LYS A 256 23.79 -12.38 5.23
N LEU A 257 24.57 -11.74 6.11
CA LEU A 257 24.16 -10.53 6.83
C LEU A 257 24.07 -9.32 5.88
N GLY A 258 25.01 -9.16 4.96
CA GLY A 258 24.98 -8.07 3.99
C GLY A 258 23.80 -8.18 3.01
N ARG A 259 23.47 -9.40 2.56
CA ARG A 259 22.27 -9.64 1.73
C ARG A 259 20.98 -9.36 2.50
N LEU A 260 20.92 -9.75 3.78
CA LEU A 260 19.77 -9.45 4.65
C LEU A 260 19.62 -7.94 4.92
N LEU A 261 20.72 -7.22 5.10
CA LEU A 261 20.70 -5.76 5.21
C LEU A 261 20.21 -5.11 3.90
N GLY A 262 20.60 -5.65 2.75
CA GLY A 262 20.07 -5.26 1.45
C GLY A 262 18.55 -5.43 1.37
N TYR A 263 18.02 -6.55 1.86
CA TYR A 263 16.57 -6.80 1.96
C TYR A 263 15.85 -5.72 2.79
N TYR A 264 16.42 -5.31 3.93
CA TYR A 264 15.84 -4.26 4.75
C TYR A 264 15.92 -2.86 4.12
N LEU A 265 17.00 -2.57 3.39
CA LEU A 265 17.14 -1.30 2.66
C LEU A 265 16.21 -1.21 1.44
N ALA A 266 15.85 -2.35 0.84
CA ALA A 266 14.95 -2.42 -0.30
C ALA A 266 13.58 -1.75 0.00
N ILE A 267 13.16 -1.68 1.28
CA ILE A 267 11.88 -1.05 1.66
C ILE A 267 11.74 0.43 1.25
N GLY A 268 12.84 1.11 0.90
CA GLY A 268 12.86 2.51 0.50
C GLY A 268 11.81 2.87 -0.57
N PHE A 269 11.44 1.95 -1.46
CA PHE A 269 10.41 2.18 -2.48
C PHE A 269 9.00 2.36 -1.88
N SER A 270 8.71 1.76 -0.72
CA SER A 270 7.38 1.82 -0.09
C SER A 270 7.01 3.23 0.35
N ALA A 271 8.00 4.01 0.83
CA ALA A 271 7.78 5.40 1.20
C ALA A 271 7.48 6.26 -0.04
N THR A 272 8.12 5.93 -1.16
CA THR A 272 7.96 6.60 -2.45
C THR A 272 6.51 6.52 -2.93
N TYR A 273 5.87 5.35 -2.85
CA TYR A 273 4.45 5.18 -3.21
C TYR A 273 3.53 6.10 -2.39
N VAL A 274 3.66 6.14 -1.06
CA VAL A 274 2.79 6.94 -0.19
C VAL A 274 2.98 8.45 -0.44
N LEU A 275 4.22 8.89 -0.65
CA LEU A 275 4.49 10.29 -1.03
C LEU A 275 3.88 10.66 -2.38
N SER A 276 3.84 9.72 -3.34
CA SER A 276 3.19 9.93 -4.64
C SER A 276 1.70 10.23 -4.50
N LEU A 277 0.99 9.48 -3.63
CA LEU A 277 -0.43 9.73 -3.31
C LEU A 277 -0.63 11.16 -2.79
N GLY A 278 0.28 11.64 -1.93
CA GLY A 278 0.28 13.01 -1.45
C GLY A 278 0.53 14.07 -2.55
N LEU A 279 1.37 13.77 -3.54
CA LEU A 279 1.61 14.67 -4.69
C LEU A 279 0.37 14.83 -5.57
N ILE A 280 -0.37 13.76 -5.81
CA ILE A 280 -1.64 13.79 -6.57
C ILE A 280 -2.67 14.68 -5.87
N GLN A 281 -2.80 14.51 -4.56
CA GLN A 281 -3.74 15.27 -3.74
C GLN A 281 -3.46 16.78 -3.75
N ALA A 282 -2.18 17.16 -3.94
CA ALA A 282 -1.71 18.55 -3.99
C ALA A 282 -1.78 19.15 -5.39
N ASN A 283 -1.38 18.42 -6.44
CA ASN A 283 -1.16 18.96 -7.79
C ASN A 283 -2.34 18.74 -8.76
N ILE A 284 -3.33 17.90 -8.41
CA ILE A 284 -4.50 17.66 -9.27
C ILE A 284 -5.70 18.44 -8.73
N ALA A 285 -6.13 19.42 -9.52
CA ALA A 285 -7.36 20.18 -9.30
C ALA A 285 -8.56 19.53 -9.99
N GLY A 286 -9.76 19.78 -9.46
CA GLY A 286 -11.01 19.23 -9.99
C GLY A 286 -11.37 17.87 -9.37
N ARG A 287 -12.60 17.76 -8.84
CA ARG A 287 -13.08 16.56 -8.16
C ARG A 287 -13.18 15.35 -9.09
N THR A 288 -13.73 15.54 -10.29
CA THR A 288 -13.90 14.44 -11.25
C THR A 288 -12.54 13.98 -11.75
N LYS A 289 -11.67 14.93 -12.15
CA LYS A 289 -10.29 14.63 -12.58
C LYS A 289 -9.53 13.85 -11.50
N LYS A 290 -9.57 14.32 -10.26
CA LYS A 290 -8.92 13.65 -9.12
C LYS A 290 -9.45 12.26 -8.84
N THR A 291 -10.76 12.04 -8.98
CA THR A 291 -11.38 10.71 -8.81
C THR A 291 -10.91 9.76 -9.91
N VAL A 292 -10.92 10.21 -11.18
CA VAL A 292 -10.45 9.42 -12.33
C VAL A 292 -8.97 9.07 -12.19
N VAL A 293 -8.12 10.04 -11.83
CA VAL A 293 -6.68 9.79 -11.63
C VAL A 293 -6.44 8.83 -10.48
N THR A 294 -7.14 9.01 -9.35
CA THR A 294 -7.00 8.08 -8.21
C THR A 294 -7.39 6.66 -8.61
N ALA A 295 -8.50 6.50 -9.36
CA ALA A 295 -8.91 5.19 -9.88
C ALA A 295 -7.88 4.58 -10.84
N ALA A 296 -7.36 5.36 -11.79
CA ALA A 296 -6.33 4.91 -12.72
C ALA A 296 -5.05 4.44 -12.00
N LEU A 297 -4.67 5.10 -10.91
CA LEU A 297 -3.51 4.71 -10.11
C LEU A 297 -3.77 3.48 -9.25
N PHE A 298 -4.99 3.25 -8.77
CA PHE A 298 -5.34 1.98 -8.14
C PHE A 298 -5.27 0.83 -9.15
N ILE A 299 -5.72 1.04 -10.39
CA ILE A 299 -5.55 0.04 -11.47
C ILE A 299 -4.06 -0.21 -11.72
N ALA A 300 -3.26 0.84 -11.86
CA ALA A 300 -1.81 0.74 -12.01
C ALA A 300 -1.13 -0.02 -10.85
N TYR A 301 -1.57 0.24 -9.61
CA TYR A 301 -1.11 -0.47 -8.40
C TYR A 301 -1.40 -1.96 -8.49
N CYS A 302 -2.63 -2.35 -8.88
CA CYS A 302 -3.01 -3.75 -9.05
C CYS A 302 -2.21 -4.42 -10.19
N VAL A 303 -2.03 -3.73 -11.32
CA VAL A 303 -1.25 -4.24 -12.46
C VAL A 303 0.20 -4.48 -12.06
N GLY A 304 0.84 -3.53 -11.37
CA GLY A 304 2.22 -3.71 -10.91
C GLY A 304 2.38 -4.91 -9.96
N ASN A 305 1.47 -5.05 -9.00
CA ASN A 305 1.49 -6.19 -8.07
C ASN A 305 1.19 -7.54 -8.75
N LEU A 306 0.40 -7.54 -9.82
CA LEU A 306 0.17 -8.73 -10.65
C LEU A 306 1.44 -9.13 -11.44
N LEU A 307 2.14 -8.15 -12.01
CA LEU A 307 3.35 -8.38 -12.81
C LEU A 307 4.56 -8.80 -11.96
N GLY A 308 4.68 -8.29 -10.73
CA GLY A 308 5.83 -8.54 -9.85
C GLY A 308 6.21 -10.02 -9.68
N PRO A 309 5.31 -10.87 -9.16
CA PRO A 309 5.57 -12.30 -8.94
C PRO A 309 5.89 -13.07 -10.23
N GLN A 310 5.38 -12.63 -11.39
CA GLN A 310 5.58 -13.31 -12.68
C GLN A 310 7.02 -13.19 -13.21
N LEU A 311 7.83 -12.31 -12.60
CA LEU A 311 9.24 -12.12 -12.96
C LEU A 311 10.18 -13.05 -12.18
N PHE A 312 9.66 -13.81 -11.21
CA PHE A 312 10.40 -14.80 -10.43
C PHE A 312 10.12 -16.18 -11.02
N PHE A 313 11.06 -16.68 -11.81
CA PHE A 313 10.94 -17.98 -12.45
C PHE A 313 11.45 -19.09 -11.51
N GLU A 314 10.69 -20.18 -11.40
CA GLU A 314 11.09 -21.38 -10.64
C GLU A 314 12.43 -21.95 -11.14
N ARG A 315 12.70 -21.87 -12.45
CA ARG A 315 13.96 -22.34 -13.06
C ARG A 315 15.23 -21.61 -12.59
N GLU A 316 15.07 -20.46 -11.94
CA GLU A 316 16.18 -19.63 -11.46
C GLU A 316 16.34 -19.69 -9.93
N GLU A 317 15.62 -20.60 -9.27
CA GLU A 317 15.80 -20.84 -7.84
C GLU A 317 17.24 -21.32 -7.54
N PRO A 318 17.90 -20.84 -6.46
CA PRO A 318 17.45 -19.86 -5.45
C PRO A 318 17.84 -18.41 -5.75
N HIS A 319 18.57 -18.15 -6.84
CA HIS A 319 19.15 -16.83 -7.12
C HIS A 319 18.15 -15.82 -7.69
N TYR A 320 17.12 -16.28 -8.40
CA TYR A 320 16.06 -15.47 -9.03
C TYR A 320 16.60 -14.22 -9.77
N THR A 321 17.68 -14.40 -10.52
CA THR A 321 18.44 -13.33 -11.19
C THR A 321 17.57 -12.41 -12.03
N SER A 322 16.65 -12.97 -12.83
CA SER A 322 15.76 -12.17 -13.67
C SER A 322 14.83 -11.29 -12.83
N GLY A 323 14.33 -11.80 -11.70
CA GLY A 323 13.50 -11.05 -10.77
C GLY A 323 14.24 -9.85 -10.18
N PHE A 324 15.47 -10.05 -9.69
CA PHE A 324 16.29 -8.98 -9.14
C PHE A 324 16.64 -7.90 -10.18
N ILE A 325 17.07 -8.30 -11.37
CA ILE A 325 17.41 -7.37 -12.45
C ILE A 325 16.17 -6.57 -12.85
N ALA A 326 15.02 -7.22 -13.03
CA ALA A 326 13.79 -6.54 -13.41
C ALA A 326 13.34 -5.52 -12.35
N MET A 327 13.46 -5.86 -11.06
CA MET A 327 13.17 -4.91 -9.98
C MET A 327 14.12 -3.70 -9.99
N ILE A 328 15.43 -3.91 -10.20
CA ILE A 328 16.40 -2.81 -10.30
C ILE A 328 16.08 -1.90 -11.50
N ILE A 329 15.75 -2.47 -12.67
CA ILE A 329 15.36 -1.70 -13.86
C ILE A 329 14.10 -0.88 -13.57
N CYS A 330 13.10 -1.46 -12.91
CA CYS A 330 11.87 -0.75 -12.54
C CYS A 330 12.14 0.42 -11.59
N LEU A 331 12.98 0.23 -10.57
CA LEU A 331 13.35 1.30 -9.65
C LEU A 331 14.20 2.40 -10.30
N ALA A 332 15.07 2.04 -11.24
CA ALA A 332 15.83 3.00 -12.03
C ALA A 332 14.92 3.83 -12.96
N LEU A 333 13.94 3.17 -13.60
CA LEU A 333 12.91 3.84 -14.38
C LEU A 333 12.08 4.79 -13.52
N ASP A 334 11.66 4.37 -12.32
CA ASP A 334 10.98 5.22 -11.35
C ASP A 334 11.77 6.49 -11.03
N PHE A 335 13.09 6.35 -10.81
CA PHE A 335 13.95 7.49 -10.52
C PHE A 335 13.94 8.49 -11.68
N ILE A 336 14.08 8.01 -12.92
CA ILE A 336 14.03 8.85 -14.12
C ILE A 336 12.66 9.53 -14.25
N LEU A 337 11.57 8.79 -14.07
CA LEU A 337 10.20 9.32 -14.13
C LEU A 337 9.97 10.42 -13.08
N LEU A 338 10.49 10.26 -11.86
CA LEU A 338 10.40 11.29 -10.83
C LEU A 338 11.22 12.53 -11.14
N VAL A 339 12.40 12.38 -11.75
CA VAL A 339 13.20 13.53 -12.21
C VAL A 339 12.46 14.30 -13.30
N ILE A 340 11.86 13.60 -14.28
CA ILE A 340 11.03 14.21 -15.32
C ILE A 340 9.84 14.95 -14.68
N LEU A 341 9.12 14.29 -13.76
CA LEU A 341 7.99 14.87 -13.06
C LEU A 341 8.38 16.13 -12.26
N HIS A 342 9.55 16.10 -11.60
CA HIS A 342 10.09 17.26 -10.89
C HIS A 342 10.34 18.43 -11.82
N ARG A 343 10.98 18.19 -12.97
CA ARG A 343 11.27 19.23 -13.97
C ARG A 343 9.98 19.83 -14.53
N LEU A 344 8.98 19.00 -14.83
CA LEU A 344 7.66 19.47 -15.26
C LEU A 344 7.01 20.38 -14.22
N TYR A 345 7.08 20.04 -12.93
CA TYR A 345 6.54 20.90 -11.87
C TYR A 345 7.31 22.21 -11.71
N VAL A 346 8.64 22.19 -11.79
CA VAL A 346 9.44 23.42 -11.74
C VAL A 346 9.09 24.34 -12.92
N ILE A 347 8.92 23.79 -14.13
CA ILE A 347 8.53 24.56 -15.32
C ILE A 347 7.11 25.13 -15.15
N LYS A 348 6.14 24.31 -14.69
CA LYS A 348 4.76 24.78 -14.46
C LYS A 348 4.72 25.87 -13.39
N ASN A 349 5.48 25.74 -12.30
CA ASN A 349 5.53 26.76 -11.24
C ASN A 349 6.14 28.08 -11.73
N LYS A 350 7.13 28.04 -12.65
CA LYS A 350 7.71 29.25 -13.26
C LYS A 350 6.78 29.99 -14.22
N LYS A 351 5.76 29.31 -14.78
CA LYS A 351 4.77 29.93 -15.68
C LYS A 351 3.60 30.60 -14.93
N VAL A 352 3.46 30.32 -13.64
CA VAL A 352 2.37 30.80 -12.78
C VAL A 352 2.83 31.96 -11.88
N ALA A 353 4.15 32.13 -11.72
CA ALA A 353 4.78 33.27 -11.04
C ALA A 353 5.06 34.41 -12.04
#